data_AF-A0A3R5Q6K0-F1
#
_entry.id   AF-A0A3R5Q6K0-F1
#
_cell.length_a   1.000
_cell.length_b   1.000
_cell.length_c   1.000
_cell.angle_alpha   90.00
_cell.angle_beta   90.00
_cell.angle_gamma   90.00
#
_symmetry.space_group_name_H-M   'P 1'
#
loop_
_entity.id
_entity.type
_entity.pdbx_description
1 polymer ?
#
loop_
_entity_poly.entity_id
_entity_poly.type
_entity_poly.pdbx_seq_one_letter_code
_entity_poly.pdbx_strand_id
1 'polypeptide(L)'
;RTQYDTAYIHQIHVDYRQLEDELKTLKEHKNLVHNQKEAIIVTLKEDVKRLQAERDERDKQIADLKADKDELQSKLSKVAGEKMLDKNPQIADLSDSRRPQKLVEMISILYDNKWTDAFEKSEDKGDEKQICIYLLDIFKECWNYCKETCEQQTKILEQNLLLASEN
;
A
#
# COMPACT_ATOMS: atom_id res chain seq x y z
N ARG A 1 -65.36 -47.46 -21.31
CA ARG A 1 -64.18 -46.73 -21.86
C ARG A 1 -64.27 -45.24 -21.56
N THR A 2 -65.36 -44.56 -21.91
CA THR A 2 -65.62 -43.12 -21.67
C THR A 2 -65.46 -42.62 -20.23
N GLN A 3 -65.81 -43.43 -19.22
CA GLN A 3 -65.68 -43.03 -17.80
C GLN A 3 -64.22 -42.93 -17.33
N TYR A 4 -63.33 -43.79 -17.85
CA TYR A 4 -61.90 -43.77 -17.55
C TYR A 4 -61.21 -42.57 -18.22
N ASP A 5 -61.64 -42.20 -19.44
CA ASP A 5 -61.11 -41.04 -20.15
C ASP A 5 -61.49 -39.72 -19.45
N THR A 6 -62.70 -39.65 -18.85
CA THR A 6 -63.14 -38.45 -18.13
C THR A 6 -62.38 -38.23 -16.82
N ALA A 7 -62.09 -39.31 -16.08
CA ALA A 7 -61.31 -39.23 -14.84
C ALA A 7 -59.86 -38.78 -15.11
N TYR A 8 -59.26 -39.29 -16.19
CA TYR A 8 -57.91 -38.89 -16.61
C TYR A 8 -57.83 -37.42 -17.04
N ILE A 9 -58.82 -36.94 -17.81
CA ILE A 9 -58.93 -35.52 -18.20
C ILE A 9 -59.12 -34.63 -16.97
N HIS A 10 -59.91 -35.07 -15.99
CA HIS A 10 -60.10 -34.31 -14.74
C HIS A 10 -58.80 -34.19 -13.95
N GLN A 11 -58.02 -35.27 -13.86
CA GLN A 11 -56.72 -35.24 -13.18
C GLN A 11 -55.75 -34.26 -13.86
N ILE A 12 -55.66 -34.28 -15.19
CA ILE A 12 -54.82 -33.33 -15.95
C ILE A 12 -55.23 -31.88 -15.67
N HIS A 13 -56.52 -31.57 -15.59
CA HIS A 13 -56.98 -30.22 -15.26
C HIS A 13 -56.64 -29.81 -13.82
N VAL A 14 -56.66 -30.74 -12.88
CA VAL A 14 -56.25 -30.49 -11.48
C VAL A 14 -54.75 -30.23 -11.44
N ASP A 15 -53.94 -31.06 -12.08
CA ASP A 15 -52.49 -30.94 -12.11
C ASP A 15 -52.06 -29.64 -12.82
N TYR A 16 -52.71 -29.29 -13.94
CA TYR A 16 -52.45 -28.04 -14.66
C TYR A 16 -52.77 -26.81 -13.79
N ARG A 17 -53.88 -26.84 -13.05
CA ARG A 17 -54.24 -25.76 -12.12
C ARG A 17 -53.23 -25.63 -10.97
N GLN A 18 -52.78 -26.76 -10.41
CA GLN A 18 -51.72 -26.77 -9.39
C GLN A 18 -50.43 -26.16 -9.93
N LEU A 19 -50.04 -26.50 -11.16
CA LEU A 19 -48.85 -25.95 -11.81
C LEU A 19 -48.96 -24.44 -12.05
N GLU A 20 -50.15 -23.94 -12.41
CA GLU A 20 -50.40 -22.50 -12.56
C GLU A 20 -50.27 -21.75 -11.22
N ASP A 21 -50.79 -22.32 -10.14
CA ASP A 21 -50.66 -21.76 -8.80
C ASP A 21 -49.20 -21.77 -8.31
N GLU A 22 -48.45 -22.85 -8.58
CA GLU A 22 -47.01 -22.95 -8.30
C GLU A 22 -46.20 -21.92 -9.10
N LEU A 23 -46.48 -21.75 -10.40
CA LEU A 23 -45.81 -20.73 -11.22
C LEU A 23 -46.08 -19.31 -10.71
N LYS A 24 -47.30 -19.05 -10.24
CA LYS A 24 -47.67 -17.76 -9.65
C LYS A 24 -46.89 -17.49 -8.36
N THR A 25 -46.89 -18.44 -7.43
CA THR A 25 -46.16 -18.30 -6.15
C THR A 25 -44.65 -18.18 -6.36
N LEU A 26 -44.07 -18.93 -7.30
CA LEU A 26 -42.65 -18.84 -7.64
C LEU A 26 -42.29 -17.47 -8.22
N LYS A 27 -43.17 -16.89 -9.04
CA LYS A 27 -42.98 -15.55 -9.60
C LYS A 27 -43.03 -14.46 -8.52
N GLU A 28 -43.95 -14.58 -7.57
CA GLU A 28 -44.04 -13.69 -6.41
C GLU A 28 -42.79 -13.79 -5.53
N HIS A 29 -42.33 -15.02 -5.25
CA HIS A 29 -41.10 -15.24 -4.47
C HIS A 29 -39.86 -14.69 -5.17
N LYS A 30 -39.73 -14.89 -6.49
CA LYS A 30 -38.63 -14.33 -7.29
C LYS A 30 -38.59 -12.80 -7.19
N ASN A 31 -39.74 -12.14 -7.30
CA ASN A 31 -39.83 -10.69 -7.20
C ASN A 31 -39.46 -10.19 -5.79
N LEU A 32 -39.91 -10.89 -4.75
CA LEU A 32 -39.55 -10.57 -3.37
C LEU A 32 -38.03 -10.64 -3.16
N VAL A 33 -37.41 -11.74 -3.58
CA VAL A 33 -35.95 -11.93 -3.46
C VAL A 33 -35.19 -10.88 -4.27
N HIS A 34 -35.67 -10.52 -5.45
CA HIS A 34 -35.06 -9.46 -6.26
C HIS A 34 -35.09 -8.11 -5.52
N ASN A 35 -36.25 -7.72 -4.98
CA ASN A 35 -36.39 -6.46 -4.24
C ASN A 35 -35.52 -6.44 -2.97
N GLN A 36 -35.43 -7.56 -2.26
CA GLN A 36 -34.54 -7.69 -1.09
C GLN A 36 -33.07 -7.54 -1.48
N LYS A 37 -32.65 -8.16 -2.60
CA LYS A 37 -31.28 -8.04 -3.11
C LYS A 37 -30.95 -6.60 -3.49
N GLU A 38 -31.84 -5.91 -4.18
CA GLU A 38 -31.64 -4.50 -4.55
C GLU A 38 -31.51 -3.60 -3.31
N ALA A 39 -32.35 -3.81 -2.28
CA ALA A 39 -32.23 -3.07 -1.03
C ALA A 39 -30.86 -3.27 -0.36
N ILE A 40 -30.38 -4.52 -0.29
CA ILE A 40 -29.06 -4.84 0.29
C ILE A 40 -27.93 -4.22 -0.55
N ILE A 41 -28.02 -4.27 -1.88
CA ILE A 41 -27.02 -3.68 -2.78
C ILE A 41 -26.90 -2.18 -2.57
N VAL A 42 -28.02 -1.48 -2.40
CA VAL A 42 -28.01 -0.03 -2.13
C VAL A 42 -27.30 0.27 -0.81
N THR A 43 -27.66 -0.42 0.27
CA THR A 43 -27.01 -0.22 1.58
C THR A 43 -25.51 -0.53 1.53
N LEU A 44 -25.11 -1.63 0.89
CA LEU A 44 -23.69 -1.98 0.76
C LEU A 44 -22.92 -0.94 -0.06
N LYS A 45 -23.52 -0.37 -1.12
CA LYS A 45 -22.89 0.70 -1.90
C LYS A 45 -22.66 1.96 -1.08
N GLU A 46 -23.57 2.31 -0.18
CA GLU A 46 -23.44 3.45 0.72
C GLU A 46 -22.33 3.21 1.75
N ASP A 47 -22.27 2.02 2.34
CA ASP A 47 -21.23 1.63 3.29
C ASP A 47 -19.84 1.63 2.65
N VAL A 48 -19.70 1.12 1.42
CA VAL A 48 -18.43 1.17 0.66
C VAL A 48 -17.96 2.61 0.46
N LYS A 49 -18.86 3.51 0.06
CA LYS A 49 -18.51 4.94 -0.11
C LYS A 49 -18.07 5.57 1.20
N ARG A 50 -18.76 5.26 2.31
CA ARG A 50 -18.41 5.78 3.64
C ARG A 50 -17.03 5.31 4.07
N LEU A 51 -16.76 4.01 3.93
CA LEU A 51 -15.47 3.42 4.31
C LEU A 51 -14.32 3.95 3.45
N GLN A 52 -14.56 4.19 2.15
CA GLN A 52 -13.57 4.82 1.27
C GLN A 52 -13.22 6.24 1.75
N ALA A 53 -14.22 7.06 2.07
CA ALA A 53 -13.99 8.41 2.58
C ALA A 53 -13.23 8.41 3.92
N GLU A 54 -13.55 7.48 4.81
CA GLU A 54 -12.82 7.34 6.09
C GLU A 54 -11.37 6.92 5.87
N ARG A 55 -11.11 6.00 4.93
CA ARG A 55 -9.77 5.57 4.56
C ARG A 55 -8.92 6.71 4.02
N ASP A 56 -9.49 7.52 3.11
CA ASP A 56 -8.78 8.67 2.54
C ASP A 56 -8.44 9.73 3.59
N GLU A 57 -9.34 9.97 4.55
CA GLU A 57 -9.10 10.88 5.67
C GLU A 57 -8.01 10.35 6.62
N ARG A 58 -8.02 9.04 6.93
CA ARG A 58 -6.98 8.42 7.75
C ARG A 58 -5.61 8.47 7.07
N ASP A 59 -5.55 8.23 5.77
CA ASP A 59 -4.30 8.31 5.00
C ASP A 59 -3.73 9.73 5.02
N LYS A 60 -4.58 10.74 4.93
CA LYS A 60 -4.17 12.15 5.09
C LYS A 60 -3.61 12.43 6.48
N GLN A 61 -4.29 11.99 7.54
CA GLN A 61 -3.80 12.16 8.92
C GLN A 61 -2.46 11.46 9.16
N ILE A 62 -2.25 10.29 8.56
CA ILE A 62 -0.96 9.58 8.63
C ILE A 62 0.15 10.37 7.93
N ALA A 63 -0.15 10.99 6.78
CA ALA A 63 0.82 11.81 6.07
C ALA A 63 1.23 13.04 6.90
N ASP A 64 0.26 13.75 7.48
CA ASP A 64 0.50 14.93 8.32
C ASP A 64 1.31 14.55 9.58
N LEU A 65 0.91 13.48 10.30
CA LEU A 65 1.64 13.00 11.47
C LEU A 65 3.07 12.54 11.16
N LYS A 66 3.32 11.98 9.97
CA LYS A 66 4.68 11.62 9.52
C LYS A 66 5.52 12.87 9.30
N ALA A 67 4.97 13.91 8.66
CA ALA A 67 5.66 15.17 8.46
C ALA A 67 6.02 15.85 9.80
N ASP A 68 5.06 15.91 10.74
CA ASP A 68 5.28 16.46 12.08
C ASP A 68 6.34 15.67 12.85
N LYS A 69 6.30 14.33 12.76
CA LYS A 69 7.30 13.45 13.38
C LYS A 69 8.71 13.76 12.85
N ASP A 70 8.85 13.86 11.53
CA ASP A 70 10.15 14.12 10.90
C ASP A 70 10.68 15.52 11.27
N GLU A 71 9.80 16.52 11.33
CA GLU A 71 10.14 17.88 11.77
C GLU A 71 10.59 17.90 13.24
N LEU A 72 9.82 17.29 14.13
CA LEU A 72 10.15 17.20 15.56
C LEU A 72 11.45 16.41 15.78
N GLN A 73 11.66 15.32 15.04
CA GLN A 73 12.88 14.54 15.10
C GLN A 73 14.09 15.35 14.64
N SER A 74 13.95 16.17 13.58
CA SER A 74 15.00 17.09 13.13
C SER A 74 15.32 18.15 14.19
N LYS A 75 14.30 18.81 14.75
CA LYS A 75 14.46 19.79 15.83
C LYS A 75 15.12 19.18 17.06
N LEU A 76 14.68 18.00 17.48
CA LEU A 76 15.24 17.30 18.65
C LEU A 76 16.69 16.88 18.40
N SER A 77 17.01 16.39 17.20
CA SER A 77 18.39 16.03 16.81
C SER A 77 19.30 17.26 16.84
N LYS A 78 18.82 18.41 16.36
CA LYS A 78 19.54 19.68 16.41
C LYS A 78 19.80 20.13 17.85
N VAL A 79 18.78 20.14 18.71
CA VAL A 79 18.91 20.54 20.12
C VAL A 79 19.80 19.55 20.91
N ALA A 80 19.73 18.25 20.60
CA ALA A 80 20.60 17.25 21.19
C ALA A 80 22.06 17.42 20.74
N GLY A 81 22.30 17.68 19.45
CA GLY A 81 23.63 17.99 18.92
C GLY A 81 24.24 19.24 19.56
N GLU A 82 23.48 20.34 19.61
CA GLU A 82 23.90 21.58 20.27
C GLU A 82 24.27 21.36 21.75
N LYS A 83 23.45 20.62 22.51
CA LYS A 83 23.72 20.33 23.94
C LYS A 83 24.84 19.32 24.18
N MET A 84 25.11 18.42 23.22
CA MET A 84 26.19 17.43 23.32
C MET A 84 27.56 18.00 22.94
N LEU A 85 27.61 18.87 21.92
CA LEU A 85 28.84 19.56 21.51
C LEU A 85 29.35 20.54 22.57
N ASP A 86 28.44 21.17 23.32
CA ASP A 86 28.78 22.15 24.36
C ASP A 86 29.52 21.54 25.57
N LYS A 87 29.54 20.21 25.70
CA LYS A 87 30.20 19.49 26.81
C LYS A 87 31.05 18.28 26.44
N ASN A 88 31.05 17.82 25.18
CA ASN A 88 31.82 16.62 24.79
C ASN A 88 32.19 16.60 23.29
N PRO A 89 33.37 17.10 22.89
CA PRO A 89 33.83 17.15 21.50
C PRO A 89 34.01 15.78 20.82
N GLN A 90 33.97 14.69 21.60
CA GLN A 90 34.16 13.32 21.12
C GLN A 90 32.86 12.59 20.75
N ILE A 91 31.67 13.15 21.04
CA ILE A 91 30.42 12.46 20.70
C ILE A 91 29.96 12.88 19.31
N ALA A 92 29.75 11.89 18.44
CA ALA A 92 29.32 12.04 17.06
C ALA A 92 28.07 12.93 16.93
N ASP A 93 28.10 13.83 15.94
CA ASP A 93 27.00 14.74 15.63
C ASP A 93 25.74 13.96 15.22
N LEU A 94 24.78 13.86 16.15
CA LEU A 94 23.49 13.21 15.91
C LEU A 94 22.53 14.06 15.06
N SER A 95 22.92 15.28 14.67
CA SER A 95 22.19 16.06 13.67
C SER A 95 22.58 15.69 12.23
N ASP A 96 23.74 15.05 12.03
CA ASP A 96 24.19 14.61 10.71
C ASP A 96 23.30 13.45 10.21
N SER A 97 22.46 13.75 9.21
CA SER A 97 21.59 12.77 8.57
C SER A 97 22.36 11.74 7.73
N ARG A 98 23.64 12.00 7.43
CA ARG A 98 24.54 11.11 6.69
C ARG A 98 25.45 10.29 7.61
N ARG A 99 25.26 10.34 8.94
CA ARG A 99 26.05 9.52 9.87
C ARG A 99 25.88 8.02 9.59
N PRO A 100 26.90 7.18 9.83
CA PRO A 100 26.89 5.76 9.47
C PRO A 100 25.65 5.01 9.97
N GLN A 101 25.22 5.26 11.21
CA GLN A 101 24.03 4.62 11.79
C GLN A 101 22.73 5.00 11.06
N LYS A 102 22.60 6.26 10.64
CA LYS A 102 21.41 6.73 9.93
C LYS A 102 21.35 6.21 8.50
N LEU A 103 22.52 6.06 7.85
CA LEU A 103 22.62 5.38 6.56
C LEU A 103 22.18 3.91 6.65
N VAL A 104 22.57 3.19 7.71
CA VAL A 104 22.12 1.82 7.94
C VAL A 104 20.60 1.76 8.12
N GLU A 105 20.00 2.66 8.92
CA GLU A 105 18.54 2.75 9.05
C GLU A 105 17.86 3.03 7.69
N MET A 106 18.39 3.95 6.90
CA MET A 106 17.83 4.29 5.58
C MET A 106 17.94 3.12 4.60
N ILE A 107 19.03 2.36 4.62
CA ILE A 107 19.20 1.15 3.80
C ILE A 107 18.20 0.07 4.22
N SER A 108 17.98 -0.13 5.53
CA SER A 108 16.97 -1.07 6.02
C SER A 108 15.55 -0.67 5.58
N ILE A 109 15.20 0.62 5.68
CA ILE A 109 13.90 1.14 5.20
C ILE A 109 13.75 0.95 3.69
N LEU A 110 14.82 1.15 2.94
CA LEU A 110 14.85 0.99 1.49
C LEU A 110 14.55 -0.47 1.09
N TYR A 111 15.19 -1.42 1.78
CA TYR A 111 14.99 -2.85 1.53
C TYR A 111 13.62 -3.36 1.99
N ASP A 112 13.13 -2.89 3.15
CA ASP A 112 11.89 -3.37 3.76
C ASP A 112 10.63 -2.75 3.13
N ASN A 113 10.59 -1.42 3.02
CA ASN A 113 9.38 -0.70 2.62
C ASN A 113 9.42 -0.27 1.15
N LYS A 114 10.53 0.33 0.70
CA LYS A 114 10.58 0.95 -0.64
C LYS A 114 10.73 -0.05 -1.77
N TRP A 115 11.47 -1.13 -1.54
CA TRP A 115 11.58 -2.23 -2.49
C TRP A 115 10.23 -2.91 -2.70
N THR A 116 9.55 -3.26 -1.60
CA THR A 116 8.21 -3.87 -1.62
C THR A 116 7.19 -2.96 -2.32
N ASP A 117 7.13 -1.68 -1.96
CA ASP A 117 6.25 -0.69 -2.63
C ASP A 117 6.51 -0.60 -4.15
N ALA A 118 7.79 -0.64 -4.57
CA ALA A 118 8.18 -0.52 -5.97
C ALA A 118 7.86 -1.79 -6.76
N PHE A 119 8.00 -2.94 -6.12
CA PHE A 119 7.66 -4.24 -6.69
C PHE A 119 6.14 -4.37 -6.91
N GLU A 120 5.33 -4.10 -5.89
CA GLU A 120 3.86 -4.16 -5.97
C GLU A 120 3.30 -3.23 -7.07
N LYS A 121 3.85 -2.00 -7.20
CA LYS A 121 3.44 -1.06 -8.26
C LYS A 121 3.87 -1.47 -9.67
N SER A 122 4.78 -2.44 -9.77
CA SER A 122 5.30 -2.93 -11.03
C SER A 122 4.71 -4.29 -11.44
N GLU A 123 4.00 -4.97 -10.54
CA GLU A 123 3.41 -6.30 -10.74
C GLU A 123 2.42 -6.33 -11.94
N ASP A 124 1.71 -5.22 -12.18
CA ASP A 124 0.81 -5.06 -13.34
C ASP A 124 1.53 -4.94 -14.70
N LYS A 125 2.87 -4.87 -14.73
CA LYS A 125 3.64 -4.48 -15.93
C LYS A 125 4.51 -5.57 -16.55
N GLY A 126 4.58 -6.78 -15.96
CA GLY A 126 5.34 -7.86 -16.59
C GLY A 126 5.70 -9.02 -15.66
N ASP A 127 6.61 -9.86 -16.14
CA ASP A 127 7.15 -11.01 -15.40
C ASP A 127 7.94 -10.56 -14.17
N GLU A 128 7.67 -11.18 -13.02
CA GLU A 128 8.28 -10.91 -11.71
C GLU A 128 9.81 -10.89 -11.80
N LYS A 129 10.39 -11.82 -12.57
CA LYS A 129 11.84 -11.93 -12.73
C LYS A 129 12.41 -10.70 -13.43
N GLN A 130 11.69 -10.13 -14.40
CA GLN A 130 12.12 -8.96 -15.13
C GLN A 130 12.04 -7.68 -14.28
N ILE A 131 11.01 -7.58 -13.42
CA ILE A 131 10.85 -6.50 -12.44
C ILE A 131 11.99 -6.53 -11.42
N CYS A 132 12.32 -7.72 -10.90
CA CYS A 132 13.44 -7.90 -9.98
C CYS A 132 14.79 -7.51 -10.60
N ILE A 133 15.04 -7.86 -11.87
CA ILE A 133 16.27 -7.47 -12.57
C ILE A 133 16.34 -5.94 -12.73
N TYR A 134 15.22 -5.31 -13.10
CA TYR A 134 15.16 -3.86 -13.27
C TYR A 134 15.41 -3.11 -11.95
N LEU A 135 14.78 -3.54 -10.85
CA LEU A 135 15.01 -2.94 -9.53
C LEU A 135 16.45 -3.15 -9.05
N LEU A 136 17.04 -4.31 -9.33
CA LEU A 136 18.43 -4.61 -9.00
C LEU A 136 19.40 -3.70 -9.77
N ASP A 137 19.12 -3.41 -11.04
CA ASP A 137 19.97 -2.53 -11.85
C ASP A 137 19.92 -1.09 -11.34
N ILE A 138 18.75 -0.59 -10.93
CA ILE A 138 18.65 0.73 -10.24
C ILE A 138 19.55 0.75 -8.99
N PHE A 139 19.53 -0.31 -8.19
CA PHE A 139 20.38 -0.40 -7.00
C PHE A 139 21.87 -0.39 -7.33
N LYS A 140 22.29 -1.10 -8.39
CA LYS A 140 23.68 -1.09 -8.84
C LYS A 140 24.12 0.30 -9.28
N GLU A 141 23.27 1.03 -10.02
CA GLU A 141 23.55 2.40 -10.43
C GLU A 141 23.72 3.33 -9.22
N CYS A 142 22.81 3.25 -8.24
CA CYS A 142 22.94 4.02 -7.00
C CYS A 142 24.23 3.67 -6.23
N TRP A 143 24.60 2.39 -6.17
CA TRP A 143 25.84 1.94 -5.53
C TRP A 143 27.08 2.50 -6.24
N ASN A 144 27.12 2.41 -7.58
CA ASN A 144 28.24 2.91 -8.38
C ASN A 144 28.40 4.42 -8.20
N TYR A 145 27.31 5.18 -8.26
CA TYR A 145 27.31 6.61 -8.00
C TYR A 145 27.89 6.95 -6.61
N CYS A 146 27.45 6.23 -5.57
CA CYS A 146 27.94 6.42 -4.21
C CYS A 146 29.43 6.11 -4.09
N LYS A 147 29.88 5.02 -4.73
CA LYS A 147 31.29 4.62 -4.75
C LYS A 147 32.16 5.68 -5.43
N GLU A 148 31.77 6.13 -6.62
CA GLU A 148 32.50 7.16 -7.36
C GLU A 148 32.57 8.48 -6.58
N THR A 149 31.45 8.89 -5.99
CA THR A 149 31.40 10.12 -5.17
C THR A 149 32.32 10.01 -3.95
N CYS A 150 32.35 8.85 -3.30
CA CYS A 150 33.23 8.61 -2.15
C CYS A 150 34.71 8.70 -2.56
N GLU A 151 35.10 8.05 -3.66
CA GLU A 151 36.47 8.11 -4.18
C GLU A 151 36.89 9.55 -4.54
N GLN A 152 35.98 10.34 -5.13
CA GLN A 152 36.24 11.75 -5.42
C GLN A 152 36.42 12.58 -4.15
N GLN A 153 35.55 12.41 -3.16
CA GLN A 153 35.64 13.12 -1.89
C GLN A 153 36.93 12.79 -1.13
N THR A 154 37.35 11.53 -1.11
CA THR A 154 38.62 11.11 -0.50
C THR A 154 39.81 11.80 -1.17
N LYS A 155 39.86 11.82 -2.51
CA LYS A 155 40.94 12.51 -3.25
C LYS A 155 40.99 14.01 -2.93
N ILE A 156 39.85 14.67 -2.84
CA ILE A 156 39.78 16.11 -2.50
C ILE A 156 40.33 16.34 -1.08
N LEU A 157 39.96 15.49 -0.13
CA LEU A 157 40.45 15.59 1.26
C LEU A 157 41.95 15.36 1.35
N GLU A 158 42.50 14.37 0.63
CA GLU A 158 43.93 14.11 0.56
C GLU A 158 44.71 15.30 -0.03
N GLN A 159 44.20 15.90 -1.11
CA GLN A 159 44.79 17.10 -1.71
C GLN A 159 44.77 18.30 -0.76
N ASN A 160 43.65 18.51 -0.06
CA ASN A 160 43.53 19.60 0.91
C ASN A 160 44.45 19.40 2.13
N LEU A 161 44.63 18.15 2.58
CA LEU A 161 45.56 17.80 3.66
C LEU A 161 47.02 18.07 3.25
N LEU A 162 47.40 17.72 2.02
CA LEU A 162 48.74 18.00 1.48
C LEU A 162 49.01 19.51 1.41
N LEU A 163 48.08 20.28 0.85
CA LEU A 163 48.18 21.75 0.78
C LEU A 163 48.20 22.44 2.15
N ALA A 164 47.53 21.85 3.15
CA ALA A 164 47.55 22.35 4.52
C ALA A 164 48.84 21.98 5.28
N SER A 165 49.58 20.96 4.82
CA SER A 165 50.88 20.57 5.41
C SER A 165 52.08 21.35 4.86
N GLU A 166 51.88 22.08 3.76
CA GLU A 166 52.89 22.93 3.10
C GLU A 166 52.82 24.41 3.51
N ASN A 167 51.84 24.80 4.34
CA ASN A 167 51.71 26.13 4.96
C ASN A 167 51.99 26.08 6.47
#